data_AF-A0A835ADR2-F1
#
_entry.id   AF-A0A835ADR2-F1
#
_cell.length_a   1.000
_cell.length_b   1.000
_cell.length_c   1.000
_cell.angle_alpha   90.00
_cell.angle_beta   90.00
_cell.angle_gamma   90.00
#
_symmetry.space_group_name_H-M   'P 1'
#
loop_
_entity.id
_entity.type
_entity.pdbx_description
1 polymer ?
#
loop_
_entity_poly.entity_id
_entity_poly.type
_entity_poly.pdbx_seq_one_letter_code
_entity_poly.pdbx_strand_id
1 'polypeptide(L)'
;MSLETIPRFVARTEQGYKLKQLEHLNKLRNLQIDGLRFVTSKEEALEANLACKNLLTELEMNFYSHDSACNPDVQAAVLEGLSPSKHLVHLKIEDYSGSSYPSWMLYPSWSGLNSGAPTELYSLELFRCSPLVSIPKGSGYFIRLHKLCFSRCRWSCMPLEMEHLESLQELTISLCGRIKHLSELPKSLKLVTITGKSKLWKTCQKQGHQNYQKIQHIPNKEFPVETDDLLY
;
A
#
# COMPACT_ATOMS: atom_id res chain seq x y z
N MET A 1 14.31 22.00 11.68
CA MET A 1 13.60 20.96 10.93
C MET A 1 14.52 20.56 9.79
N SER A 2 15.11 19.36 9.84
CA SER A 2 15.97 18.85 8.78
C SER A 2 15.07 18.25 7.70
N LEU A 3 15.21 18.68 6.45
CA LEU A 3 14.72 17.94 5.29
C LEU A 3 15.64 16.73 5.13
N GLU A 4 15.48 15.70 5.97
CA GLU A 4 16.09 14.40 5.71
C GLU A 4 15.39 13.83 4.48
N THR A 5 15.91 14.15 3.30
CA THR A 5 15.47 13.56 2.03
C THR A 5 15.59 12.06 2.15
N ILE A 6 14.48 11.36 1.92
CA ILE A 6 14.42 9.89 1.87
C ILE A 6 15.50 9.40 0.89
N PRO A 7 16.46 8.56 1.34
CA PRO A 7 17.44 7.94 0.48
C PRO A 7 16.75 7.21 -0.67
N ARG A 8 17.05 7.61 -1.90
CA ARG A 8 16.46 7.07 -3.12
C ARG A 8 17.44 6.11 -3.79
N PHE A 9 17.02 4.86 -3.94
CA PHE A 9 17.70 3.86 -4.73
C PHE A 9 16.93 3.59 -6.03
N VAL A 10 17.62 3.54 -7.16
CA VAL A 10 17.01 3.27 -8.47
C VAL A 10 17.58 1.98 -9.02
N ALA A 11 16.78 0.91 -9.00
CA ALA A 11 17.16 -0.38 -9.56
C ALA A 11 17.27 -0.29 -11.09
N ARG A 12 18.30 -0.92 -11.66
CA ARG A 12 18.53 -1.02 -13.11
C ARG A 12 19.07 -2.40 -13.47
N THR A 13 19.12 -2.70 -14.77
CA THR A 13 19.71 -3.96 -15.28
C THR A 13 21.24 -3.97 -15.21
N GLU A 14 21.88 -2.80 -15.17
CA GLU A 14 23.33 -2.62 -15.11
C GLU A 14 23.93 -3.14 -13.78
N GLN A 15 25.12 -3.73 -13.86
CA GLN A 15 25.91 -4.05 -12.67
C GLN A 15 26.16 -2.78 -11.85
N GLY A 16 26.08 -2.89 -10.52
CA GLY A 16 26.20 -1.74 -9.62
C GLY A 16 24.87 -1.08 -9.24
N TYR A 17 23.77 -1.41 -9.94
CA TYR A 17 22.43 -0.86 -9.70
C TYR A 17 21.40 -1.93 -9.34
N LYS A 18 21.88 -3.07 -8.83
CA LYS A 18 21.06 -4.20 -8.40
C LYS A 18 20.61 -4.03 -6.96
N LEU A 19 19.61 -4.80 -6.52
CA LEU A 19 19.10 -4.67 -5.15
C LEU A 19 20.12 -5.10 -4.10
N LYS A 20 21.09 -5.96 -4.46
CA LYS A 20 22.22 -6.34 -3.60
C LYS A 20 23.01 -5.17 -3.03
N GLN A 21 23.06 -4.02 -3.69
CA GLN A 21 23.72 -2.82 -3.17
C GLN A 21 23.09 -2.33 -1.85
N LEU A 22 21.85 -2.71 -1.57
CA LEU A 22 21.17 -2.41 -0.31
C LEU A 22 21.50 -3.39 0.82
N GLU A 23 22.11 -4.54 0.53
CA GLU A 23 22.26 -5.68 1.45
C GLU A 23 22.78 -5.28 2.84
N HIS A 24 23.82 -4.45 2.88
CA HIS A 24 24.51 -4.07 4.12
C HIS A 24 24.14 -2.67 4.66
N LEU A 25 23.18 -1.98 4.04
CA LEU A 25 22.76 -0.63 4.43
C LEU A 25 21.76 -0.64 5.61
N ASN A 26 22.17 -1.21 6.74
CA ASN A 26 21.29 -1.47 7.89
C ASN A 26 21.02 -0.25 8.78
N LYS A 27 21.65 0.89 8.48
CA LYS A 27 21.47 2.15 9.22
C LYS A 27 20.36 3.05 8.64
N LEU A 28 19.73 2.64 7.53
CA LEU A 28 18.67 3.38 6.88
C LEU A 28 17.40 3.42 7.76
N ARG A 29 16.82 4.61 7.89
CA ARG A 29 15.53 4.83 8.58
C ARG A 29 14.36 4.96 7.60
N ASN A 30 14.64 5.55 6.46
CA ASN A 30 13.73 5.72 5.35
C ASN A 30 14.42 5.25 4.05
N LEU A 31 13.66 4.72 3.11
CA LEU A 31 14.17 4.24 1.83
C LEU A 31 13.09 4.32 0.76
N GLN A 32 13.43 4.89 -0.39
CA GLN A 32 12.65 4.80 -1.61
C GLN A 32 13.37 3.90 -2.61
N ILE A 33 12.66 2.92 -3.16
CA ILE A 33 13.16 2.00 -4.18
C ILE A 33 12.36 2.20 -5.46
N ASP A 34 12.99 2.79 -6.46
CA ASP A 34 12.43 2.97 -7.79
C ASP A 34 12.98 1.94 -8.78
N GLY A 35 12.30 1.80 -9.91
CA GLY A 35 12.76 0.93 -11.00
C GLY A 35 12.57 -0.55 -10.68
N LEU A 36 11.65 -0.91 -9.77
CA LEU A 36 11.37 -2.30 -9.42
C LEU A 36 10.91 -3.14 -10.62
N ARG A 37 10.45 -2.49 -11.70
CA ARG A 37 10.20 -3.15 -13.00
C ARG A 37 11.42 -3.86 -13.61
N PHE A 38 12.64 -3.50 -13.21
CA PHE A 38 13.88 -4.11 -13.70
C PHE A 38 14.36 -5.28 -12.85
N VAL A 39 13.68 -5.54 -11.73
CA VAL A 39 13.93 -6.68 -10.86
C VAL A 39 13.10 -7.83 -11.41
N THR A 40 13.77 -8.96 -11.67
CA THR A 40 13.18 -10.03 -12.50
C THR A 40 12.80 -11.29 -11.72
N SER A 41 13.19 -11.38 -10.45
CA SER A 41 12.88 -12.55 -9.63
C SER A 41 12.77 -12.20 -8.14
N LYS A 42 12.21 -13.15 -7.38
CA LYS A 42 12.14 -13.09 -5.91
C LYS A 42 13.54 -13.11 -5.28
N GLU A 43 14.46 -13.85 -5.85
CA GLU A 43 15.84 -14.01 -5.36
C GLU A 43 16.60 -12.69 -5.44
N GLU A 44 16.51 -11.98 -6.58
CA GLU A 44 17.09 -10.64 -6.72
C GLU A 44 16.49 -9.66 -5.70
N ALA A 45 15.19 -9.76 -5.44
CA ALA A 45 14.51 -8.94 -4.43
C ALA A 45 15.01 -9.24 -3.00
N LEU A 46 15.25 -10.51 -2.67
CA LEU A 46 15.76 -10.92 -1.36
C LEU A 46 17.16 -10.37 -1.06
N GLU A 47 17.98 -10.11 -2.08
CA GLU A 47 19.32 -9.51 -1.91
C GLU A 47 19.27 -8.09 -1.30
N ALA A 48 18.13 -7.38 -1.40
CA ALA A 48 17.94 -6.11 -0.72
C ALA A 48 18.02 -6.25 0.82
N ASN A 49 17.70 -7.45 1.33
CA ASN A 49 17.70 -7.80 2.74
C ASN A 49 16.99 -6.75 3.61
N LEU A 50 15.75 -6.36 3.25
CA LEU A 50 15.01 -5.33 3.99
C LEU A 50 14.57 -5.81 5.37
N ALA A 51 14.32 -7.11 5.52
CA ALA A 51 13.96 -7.73 6.80
C ALA A 51 14.99 -7.45 7.92
N CYS A 52 16.30 -7.42 7.60
CA CYS A 52 17.36 -7.15 8.57
C CYS A 52 17.57 -5.66 8.88
N LYS A 53 16.89 -4.74 8.18
CA LYS A 53 17.02 -3.29 8.39
C LYS A 53 16.13 -2.83 9.53
N ASN A 54 16.50 -3.17 10.77
CA ASN A 54 15.68 -2.94 11.97
C ASN A 54 15.41 -1.46 12.29
N LEU A 55 16.16 -0.53 11.70
CA LEU A 55 15.93 0.91 11.84
C LEU A 55 15.00 1.48 10.77
N LEU A 56 14.66 0.70 9.74
CA LEU A 56 13.83 1.14 8.62
C LEU A 56 12.36 1.22 9.06
N THR A 57 11.85 2.44 9.15
CA THR A 57 10.47 2.74 9.54
C THR A 57 9.62 3.23 8.36
N GLU A 58 10.23 3.72 7.28
CA GLU A 58 9.52 4.24 6.11
C GLU A 58 10.07 3.62 4.82
N LEU A 59 9.18 3.10 3.97
CA LEU A 59 9.55 2.43 2.74
C LEU A 59 8.58 2.79 1.61
N GLU A 60 9.15 3.30 0.52
CA GLU A 60 8.42 3.53 -0.73
C GLU A 60 8.93 2.55 -1.80
N MET A 61 8.02 1.81 -2.42
CA MET A 61 8.32 0.83 -3.47
C MET A 61 7.62 1.25 -4.76
N ASN A 62 8.40 1.56 -5.80
CA ASN A 62 7.86 2.05 -7.06
C ASN A 62 8.14 1.08 -8.22
N PHE A 63 7.06 0.49 -8.74
CA PHE A 63 7.04 -0.43 -9.87
C PHE A 63 6.86 0.25 -11.23
N TYR A 64 6.95 1.59 -11.27
CA TYR A 64 6.65 2.44 -12.42
C TYR A 64 6.96 1.80 -13.76
N SER A 65 5.90 1.49 -14.50
CA SER A 65 6.01 0.94 -15.85
C SER A 65 5.30 1.87 -16.83
N HIS A 66 6.07 2.55 -17.67
CA HIS A 66 5.53 3.22 -18.86
C HIS A 66 5.00 2.21 -19.88
N ASP A 67 5.55 0.99 -19.88
CA ASP A 67 5.19 -0.09 -20.80
C ASP A 67 4.24 -1.09 -20.14
N SER A 68 3.23 -1.54 -20.87
CA SER A 68 2.21 -2.47 -20.38
C SER A 68 2.70 -3.93 -20.21
N ALA A 69 4.00 -4.18 -20.14
CA ALA A 69 4.61 -5.49 -20.40
C ALA A 69 5.34 -6.13 -19.20
N CYS A 70 5.30 -5.56 -17.99
CA CYS A 70 5.80 -6.29 -16.82
C CYS A 70 4.82 -7.41 -16.46
N ASN A 71 5.34 -8.64 -16.40
CA ASN A 71 4.57 -9.81 -16.02
C ASN A 71 4.02 -9.62 -14.57
N PRO A 72 2.69 -9.65 -14.35
CA PRO A 72 2.09 -9.54 -13.02
C PRO A 72 2.63 -10.54 -12.00
N ASP A 73 2.95 -11.76 -12.43
CA ASP A 73 3.47 -12.81 -11.55
C ASP A 73 4.91 -12.50 -11.11
N VAL A 74 5.70 -11.87 -11.99
CA VAL A 74 7.06 -11.42 -11.65
C VAL A 74 6.99 -10.29 -10.62
N GLN A 75 6.12 -9.30 -10.81
CA GLN A 75 5.97 -8.23 -9.81
C GLN A 75 5.51 -8.78 -8.46
N ALA A 76 4.59 -9.75 -8.44
CA ALA A 76 4.17 -10.42 -7.23
C ALA A 76 5.31 -11.16 -6.54
N ALA A 77 6.14 -11.89 -7.29
CA ALA A 77 7.32 -12.57 -6.76
C ALA A 77 8.37 -11.59 -6.21
N VAL A 78 8.58 -10.45 -6.88
CA VAL A 78 9.48 -9.37 -6.43
C VAL A 78 8.96 -8.74 -5.13
N LEU A 79 7.68 -8.38 -5.08
CA LEU A 79 7.08 -7.78 -3.89
C LEU A 79 7.10 -8.76 -2.70
N GLU A 80 6.91 -10.06 -2.94
CA GLU A 80 7.08 -11.11 -1.94
C GLU A 80 8.52 -11.20 -1.41
N GLY A 81 9.53 -11.09 -2.29
CA GLY A 81 10.95 -11.17 -1.93
C GLY A 81 11.48 -9.94 -1.19
N LEU A 82 10.93 -8.75 -1.46
CA LEU A 82 11.37 -7.51 -0.82
C LEU A 82 11.17 -7.52 0.71
N SER A 83 10.12 -8.18 1.20
CA SER A 83 9.80 -8.47 2.61
C SER A 83 10.45 -7.51 3.65
N PRO A 84 9.73 -6.45 4.07
CA PRO A 84 10.29 -5.41 4.93
C PRO A 84 10.57 -5.88 6.36
N SER A 85 11.23 -5.02 7.16
CA SER A 85 11.43 -5.26 8.59
C SER A 85 10.11 -5.17 9.38
N LYS A 86 10.04 -5.91 10.49
CA LYS A 86 8.92 -5.87 11.44
C LYS A 86 8.66 -4.48 12.04
N HIS A 87 9.68 -3.62 12.04
CA HIS A 87 9.64 -2.25 12.56
C HIS A 87 9.15 -1.21 11.55
N LEU A 88 8.77 -1.63 10.33
CA LEU A 88 8.24 -0.72 9.33
C LEU A 88 6.92 -0.12 9.81
N VAL A 89 6.82 1.22 9.75
CA VAL A 89 5.68 2.01 10.22
C VAL A 89 4.88 2.56 9.03
N HIS A 90 5.55 2.98 7.96
CA HIS A 90 4.93 3.54 6.76
C HIS A 90 5.37 2.76 5.52
N LEU A 91 4.39 2.26 4.77
CA LEU A 91 4.60 1.59 3.50
C LEU A 91 3.81 2.29 2.40
N LYS A 92 4.50 2.68 1.34
CA LYS A 92 3.88 3.17 0.10
C LYS A 92 4.28 2.27 -1.05
N ILE A 93 3.29 1.84 -1.84
CA ILE A 93 3.50 1.07 -3.05
C ILE A 93 2.91 1.84 -4.22
N GLU A 94 3.69 2.02 -5.28
CA GLU A 94 3.30 2.74 -6.47
C GLU A 94 3.40 1.86 -7.72
N ASP A 95 2.44 2.03 -8.64
CA ASP A 95 2.44 1.42 -9.98
C ASP A 95 2.54 -0.12 -9.99
N TYR A 96 2.09 -0.74 -8.91
CA TYR A 96 2.09 -2.18 -8.76
C TYR A 96 0.94 -2.82 -9.55
N SER A 97 1.25 -3.64 -10.54
CA SER A 97 0.29 -4.38 -11.35
C SER A 97 0.37 -5.90 -11.15
N GLY A 98 0.95 -6.35 -10.03
CA GLY A 98 1.12 -7.77 -9.76
C GLY A 98 -0.19 -8.53 -9.54
N SER A 99 -0.13 -9.85 -9.72
CA SER A 99 -1.30 -10.75 -9.69
C SER A 99 -1.84 -11.01 -8.28
N SER A 100 -1.02 -10.80 -7.24
CA SER A 100 -1.41 -10.97 -5.84
C SER A 100 -0.63 -10.00 -4.95
N TYR A 101 -1.08 -9.80 -3.71
CA TYR A 101 -0.31 -9.08 -2.71
C TYR A 101 0.46 -10.08 -1.82
N PRO A 102 1.60 -9.69 -1.25
CA PRO A 102 2.55 -10.61 -0.64
C PRO A 102 2.03 -11.21 0.67
N SER A 103 2.51 -12.41 0.99
CA SER A 103 2.17 -13.15 2.20
C SER A 103 2.60 -12.42 3.47
N TRP A 104 3.70 -11.66 3.45
CA TRP A 104 4.11 -10.86 4.60
C TRP A 104 3.15 -9.69 4.89
N MET A 105 2.32 -9.28 3.92
CA MET A 105 1.29 -8.26 4.11
C MET A 105 -0.07 -8.88 4.46
N LEU A 106 -0.38 -10.08 3.95
CA LEU A 106 -1.71 -10.70 4.06
C LEU A 106 -1.78 -11.96 4.95
N TYR A 107 -0.72 -12.74 5.10
CA TYR A 107 -0.76 -14.04 5.77
C TYR A 107 0.47 -14.38 6.65
N PRO A 108 0.91 -13.52 7.59
CA PRO A 108 2.01 -13.84 8.51
C PRO A 108 1.95 -15.20 9.24
N SER A 109 0.76 -15.74 9.56
CA SER A 109 0.67 -16.98 10.34
C SER A 109 0.83 -18.27 9.52
N TRP A 110 0.78 -18.21 8.19
CA TRP A 110 0.95 -19.38 7.31
C TRP A 110 2.40 -19.60 6.89
N SER A 111 3.28 -18.61 7.06
CA SER A 111 4.57 -18.66 6.39
C SER A 111 5.54 -19.71 6.92
N GLY A 112 5.33 -20.33 8.10
CA GLY A 112 6.22 -21.36 8.70
C GLY A 112 7.67 -20.92 8.94
N LEU A 113 8.02 -19.75 8.43
CA LEU A 113 9.20 -18.95 8.60
C LEU A 113 8.87 -17.95 9.72
N ASN A 114 9.86 -17.62 10.54
CA ASN A 114 9.89 -16.45 11.40
C ASN A 114 9.73 -15.17 10.57
N SER A 115 8.56 -14.96 9.95
CA SER A 115 8.34 -13.93 8.96
C SER A 115 8.27 -12.59 9.69
N GLY A 116 9.22 -11.73 9.37
CA GLY A 116 9.29 -10.35 9.83
C GLY A 116 8.19 -9.49 9.22
N ALA A 117 6.93 -9.95 9.23
CA ALA A 117 5.80 -9.13 8.85
C ALA A 117 5.85 -7.81 9.63
N PRO A 118 5.50 -6.68 8.99
CA PRO A 118 5.57 -5.37 9.62
C PRO A 118 4.48 -5.24 10.70
N THR A 119 4.77 -5.71 11.92
CA THR A 119 3.86 -5.70 13.06
C THR A 119 3.56 -4.27 13.54
N GLU A 120 4.43 -3.34 13.19
CA GLU A 120 4.34 -1.91 13.52
C GLU A 120 3.72 -1.05 12.43
N LEU A 121 3.22 -1.67 11.34
CA LEU A 121 2.69 -0.92 10.19
C LEU A 121 1.50 -0.06 10.60
N TYR A 122 1.68 1.24 10.50
CA TYR A 122 0.72 2.28 10.87
C TYR A 122 0.01 2.88 9.65
N SER A 123 0.74 3.09 8.55
CA SER A 123 0.19 3.62 7.30
C SER A 123 0.50 2.72 6.11
N LEU A 124 -0.53 2.43 5.31
CA LEU A 124 -0.40 1.76 4.02
C LEU A 124 -0.99 2.65 2.92
N GLU A 125 -0.17 2.95 1.92
CA GLU A 125 -0.55 3.77 0.77
C GLU A 125 -0.36 3.00 -0.53
N LEU A 126 -1.42 2.92 -1.34
CA LEU A 126 -1.41 2.23 -2.62
C LEU A 126 -1.75 3.22 -3.74
N PHE A 127 -0.80 3.49 -4.63
CA PHE A 127 -0.98 4.43 -5.72
C PHE A 127 -0.88 3.75 -7.07
N ARG A 128 -1.94 3.85 -7.88
CA ARG A 128 -2.04 3.18 -9.19
C ARG A 128 -1.80 1.65 -9.11
N CYS A 129 -2.20 1.01 -8.00
CA CYS A 129 -1.99 -0.42 -7.79
C CYS A 129 -3.14 -1.31 -8.30
N SER A 130 -2.87 -2.58 -8.54
CA SER A 130 -3.85 -3.64 -8.79
C SER A 130 -4.78 -3.85 -7.58
N PRO A 131 -6.01 -4.38 -7.79
CA PRO A 131 -6.98 -4.54 -6.72
C PRO A 131 -6.49 -5.39 -5.55
N LEU A 132 -6.55 -4.82 -4.34
CA LEU A 132 -6.47 -5.60 -3.11
C LEU A 132 -7.84 -6.26 -2.89
N VAL A 133 -7.94 -7.57 -3.15
CA VAL A 133 -9.23 -8.26 -3.27
C VAL A 133 -9.93 -8.43 -1.91
N SER A 134 -9.20 -8.88 -0.88
CA SER A 134 -9.76 -9.12 0.45
C SER A 134 -8.74 -8.78 1.52
N ILE A 135 -9.23 -8.28 2.65
CA ILE A 135 -8.47 -8.28 3.89
C ILE A 135 -8.50 -9.71 4.45
N PRO A 136 -7.38 -10.24 4.95
CA PRO A 136 -7.31 -11.57 5.54
C PRO A 136 -8.13 -11.67 6.85
N LYS A 137 -8.91 -12.74 6.99
CA LYS A 137 -9.53 -13.13 8.26
C LYS A 137 -8.52 -13.78 9.19
N GLY A 138 -8.38 -13.24 10.40
CA GLY A 138 -7.56 -13.83 11.47
C GLY A 138 -7.02 -12.79 12.43
N SER A 139 -6.56 -13.25 13.59
CA SER A 139 -5.90 -12.39 14.58
C SER A 139 -4.45 -12.09 14.15
N GLY A 140 -4.01 -10.83 14.35
CA GLY A 140 -2.60 -10.44 14.19
C GLY A 140 -2.25 -9.64 12.93
N TYR A 141 -3.19 -9.43 12.00
CA TYR A 141 -2.97 -8.66 10.78
C TYR A 141 -3.38 -7.21 10.93
N PHE A 142 -2.56 -6.28 10.46
CA PHE A 142 -2.86 -4.84 10.48
C PHE A 142 -3.33 -4.32 11.85
N ILE A 143 -2.92 -4.97 12.94
CA ILE A 143 -3.33 -4.64 14.31
C ILE A 143 -2.95 -3.22 14.72
N ARG A 144 -1.98 -2.61 14.02
CA ARG A 144 -1.54 -1.23 14.22
C ARG A 144 -1.83 -0.34 13.02
N LEU A 145 -2.50 -0.82 11.97
CA LEU A 145 -2.81 -0.01 10.80
C LEU A 145 -3.87 1.02 11.16
N HIS A 146 -3.47 2.28 11.21
CA HIS A 146 -4.35 3.40 11.52
C HIS A 146 -4.78 4.14 10.26
N LYS A 147 -3.96 4.13 9.21
CA LYS A 147 -4.20 4.86 7.97
C LYS A 147 -4.12 3.94 6.77
N LEU A 148 -5.17 3.96 5.94
CA LEU A 148 -5.21 3.28 4.66
C LEU A 148 -5.57 4.28 3.58
N CYS A 149 -4.67 4.43 2.62
CA CYS A 149 -4.86 5.29 1.46
C CYS A 149 -4.76 4.45 0.20
N PHE A 150 -5.68 4.65 -0.73
CA PHE A 150 -5.47 4.24 -2.11
C PHE A 150 -5.92 5.32 -3.08
N SER A 151 -5.04 5.61 -4.03
CA SER A 151 -5.22 6.70 -4.98
C SER A 151 -4.95 6.27 -6.42
N ARG A 152 -5.79 6.76 -7.34
CA ARG A 152 -5.74 6.44 -8.78
C ARG A 152 -5.76 4.93 -9.09
N CYS A 153 -6.29 4.14 -8.17
CA CYS A 153 -6.44 2.70 -8.32
C CYS A 153 -7.63 2.38 -9.23
N ARG A 154 -7.43 1.54 -10.26
CA ARG A 154 -8.46 1.18 -11.25
C ARG A 154 -9.37 0.04 -10.77
N TRP A 155 -9.61 -0.05 -9.46
CA TRP A 155 -10.35 -1.13 -8.84
C TRP A 155 -11.84 -1.07 -9.18
N SER A 156 -12.44 -2.24 -9.47
CA SER A 156 -13.87 -2.36 -9.72
C SER A 156 -14.69 -2.30 -8.42
N CYS A 157 -14.12 -2.74 -7.30
CA CYS A 157 -14.72 -2.73 -5.97
C CYS A 157 -13.68 -2.45 -4.88
N MET A 158 -14.17 -2.16 -3.68
CA MET A 158 -13.35 -2.07 -2.47
C MET A 158 -12.85 -3.45 -2.04
N PRO A 159 -11.75 -3.53 -1.25
CA PRO A 159 -11.38 -4.75 -0.56
C PRO A 159 -12.55 -5.26 0.30
N LEU A 160 -12.78 -6.57 0.28
CA LEU A 160 -13.74 -7.22 1.17
C LEU A 160 -13.17 -7.31 2.60
N GLU A 161 -14.05 -7.48 3.58
CA GLU A 161 -13.69 -7.80 4.97
C GLU A 161 -12.93 -6.67 5.69
N MET A 162 -13.13 -5.42 5.25
CA MET A 162 -12.50 -4.24 5.86
C MET A 162 -12.97 -3.98 7.29
N GLU A 163 -14.12 -4.51 7.69
CA GLU A 163 -14.64 -4.44 9.07
C GLU A 163 -13.71 -5.06 10.11
N HIS A 164 -12.77 -5.91 9.69
CA HIS A 164 -11.76 -6.53 10.57
C HIS A 164 -10.54 -5.64 10.86
N LEU A 165 -10.41 -4.49 10.20
CA LEU A 165 -9.34 -3.53 10.46
C LEU A 165 -9.66 -2.70 11.72
N GLU A 166 -9.65 -3.34 12.89
CA GLU A 166 -10.12 -2.76 14.16
C GLU A 166 -9.36 -1.51 14.60
N SER A 167 -8.10 -1.34 14.19
CA SER A 167 -7.29 -0.16 14.51
C SER A 167 -7.39 0.97 13.49
N LEU A 168 -8.06 0.77 12.35
CA LEU A 168 -8.11 1.74 11.27
C LEU A 168 -8.92 2.97 11.66
N GLN A 169 -8.29 4.15 11.62
CA GLN A 169 -8.90 5.42 11.99
C GLN A 169 -9.14 6.33 10.78
N GLU A 170 -8.31 6.21 9.74
CA GLU A 170 -8.36 7.07 8.56
C GLU A 170 -8.39 6.23 7.29
N LEU A 171 -9.39 6.49 6.44
CA LEU A 171 -9.53 5.90 5.13
C LEU A 171 -9.57 7.01 4.06
N THR A 172 -8.62 6.97 3.14
CA THR A 172 -8.58 7.91 2.01
C THR A 172 -8.75 7.17 0.68
N ILE A 173 -9.71 7.62 -0.13
CA ILE A 173 -10.02 7.11 -1.46
C ILE A 173 -9.94 8.27 -2.45
N SER A 174 -8.81 8.39 -3.16
CA SER A 174 -8.58 9.49 -4.10
C SER A 174 -8.59 9.02 -5.55
N LEU A 175 -9.33 9.72 -6.43
CA LEU A 175 -9.33 9.48 -7.89
C LEU A 175 -9.60 8.02 -8.32
N CYS A 176 -10.31 7.23 -7.50
CA CYS A 176 -10.67 5.83 -7.79
C CYS A 176 -12.02 5.75 -8.53
N GLY A 177 -12.05 6.19 -9.79
CA GLY A 177 -13.30 6.41 -10.54
C GLY A 177 -14.15 5.17 -10.86
N ARG A 178 -13.59 3.96 -10.74
CA ARG A 178 -14.28 2.69 -11.04
C ARG A 178 -15.05 2.11 -9.86
N ILE A 179 -14.67 2.45 -8.63
CA ILE A 179 -15.37 2.02 -7.43
C ILE A 179 -16.72 2.74 -7.36
N LYS A 180 -17.79 1.97 -7.20
CA LYS A 180 -19.17 2.50 -7.13
C LYS A 180 -19.81 2.31 -5.75
N HIS A 181 -19.32 1.34 -4.99
CA HIS A 181 -19.91 0.91 -3.72
C HIS A 181 -18.81 0.76 -2.67
N LEU A 182 -19.12 1.17 -1.44
CA LEU A 182 -18.27 0.88 -0.29
C LEU A 182 -18.46 -0.57 0.17
N SER A 183 -17.39 -1.19 0.67
CA SER A 183 -17.47 -2.38 1.53
C SER A 183 -18.02 -2.00 2.92
N GLU A 184 -18.29 -3.00 3.77
CA GLU A 184 -18.50 -2.70 5.19
C GLU A 184 -17.20 -2.15 5.78
N LEU A 185 -17.31 -1.10 6.58
CA LEU A 185 -16.17 -0.36 7.11
C LEU A 185 -16.04 -0.60 8.62
N PRO A 186 -14.81 -0.56 9.18
CA PRO A 186 -14.62 -0.79 10.60
C PRO A 186 -15.21 0.35 11.43
N LYS A 187 -15.69 0.01 12.64
CA LYS A 187 -16.32 0.97 13.56
C LYS A 187 -15.35 1.98 14.17
N SER A 188 -14.05 1.69 14.11
CA SER A 188 -12.97 2.54 14.62
C SER A 188 -12.65 3.75 13.74
N LEU A 189 -13.18 3.81 12.50
CA LEU A 189 -12.95 4.93 11.59
C LEU A 189 -13.42 6.26 12.19
N LYS A 190 -12.50 7.22 12.20
CA LYS A 190 -12.71 8.59 12.64
C LYS A 190 -12.81 9.56 11.47
N LEU A 191 -12.14 9.23 10.36
CA LEU A 191 -12.08 10.06 9.17
C LEU A 191 -12.22 9.21 7.92
N VAL A 192 -13.10 9.65 7.01
CA VAL A 192 -13.13 9.18 5.64
C VAL A 192 -12.99 10.37 4.68
N THR A 193 -12.03 10.27 3.77
CA THR A 193 -11.79 11.28 2.74
C THR A 193 -11.98 10.64 1.38
N ILE A 194 -12.92 11.15 0.58
CA ILE A 194 -13.19 10.65 -0.77
C ILE A 194 -13.06 11.82 -1.74
N THR A 195 -12.27 11.65 -2.80
CA THR A 195 -12.00 12.71 -3.79
C THR A 195 -12.27 12.23 -5.23
N GLY A 196 -12.02 13.08 -6.23
CA GLY A 196 -12.08 12.71 -7.65
C GLY A 196 -13.48 12.63 -8.27
N LYS A 197 -14.49 13.28 -7.66
CA LYS A 197 -15.86 13.47 -8.20
C LYS A 197 -16.54 12.21 -8.79
N SER A 198 -16.14 11.03 -8.36
CA SER A 198 -16.62 9.73 -8.84
C SER A 198 -18.09 9.47 -8.46
N LYS A 199 -18.68 8.38 -8.97
CA LYS A 199 -20.02 7.95 -8.51
C LYS A 199 -20.02 7.68 -7.00
N LEU A 200 -18.95 7.08 -6.49
CA LEU A 200 -18.75 6.87 -5.06
C LEU A 200 -18.76 8.21 -4.30
N TRP A 201 -17.97 9.18 -4.75
CA TRP A 201 -17.92 10.54 -4.18
C TRP A 201 -19.30 11.17 -4.07
N LYS A 202 -20.11 11.14 -5.15
CA LYS A 202 -21.48 11.70 -5.17
C LYS A 202 -22.42 10.96 -4.23
N THR A 203 -22.37 9.64 -4.23
CA THR A 203 -23.34 8.81 -3.50
C THR A 203 -23.06 8.73 -2.00
N CYS A 204 -21.81 8.93 -1.57
CA CYS A 204 -21.46 9.06 -0.15
C CYS A 204 -21.98 10.35 0.49
N GLN A 205 -22.32 11.36 -0.31
CA GLN A 205 -22.88 12.64 0.16
C GLN A 205 -24.42 12.66 0.17
N LYS A 206 -25.07 11.65 -0.43
CA LYS A 206 -26.54 11.61 -0.60
C LYS A 206 -27.21 10.88 0.56
N GLN A 207 -27.89 11.62 1.44
CA GLN A 207 -28.66 11.03 2.54
C GLN A 207 -29.65 9.97 2.03
N GLY A 208 -29.74 8.85 2.75
CA GLY A 208 -30.58 7.71 2.39
C GLY A 208 -29.99 6.76 1.34
N HIS A 209 -28.86 7.09 0.71
CA HIS A 209 -28.14 6.16 -0.17
C HIS A 209 -27.36 5.13 0.65
N GLN A 210 -27.22 3.89 0.14
CA GLN A 210 -26.50 2.81 0.82
C GLN A 210 -25.05 3.18 1.18
N ASN A 211 -24.31 3.82 0.28
CA ASN A 211 -22.96 4.32 0.58
C ASN A 211 -22.92 5.37 1.72
N TYR A 212 -23.94 6.24 1.81
CA TYR A 212 -24.03 7.20 2.93
C TYR A 212 -24.26 6.48 4.26
N GLN A 213 -25.11 5.45 4.27
CA GLN A 213 -25.37 4.63 5.47
C GLN A 213 -24.09 3.96 5.98
N LYS A 214 -23.26 3.43 5.07
CA LYS A 214 -21.98 2.76 5.41
C LYS A 214 -20.92 3.66 6.04
N ILE A 215 -21.03 4.97 5.89
CA ILE A 215 -20.10 5.94 6.52
C ILE A 215 -20.77 6.73 7.64
N GLN A 216 -22.04 6.46 7.96
CA GLN A 216 -22.81 7.31 8.87
C GLN A 216 -22.19 7.39 10.26
N HIS A 217 -21.61 6.29 10.75
CA HIS A 217 -20.92 6.19 12.05
C HIS A 217 -19.62 6.97 12.15
N ILE A 218 -19.02 7.38 11.02
CA ILE A 218 -17.72 8.04 10.98
C ILE A 218 -17.90 9.53 11.33
N PRO A 219 -17.24 10.09 12.37
CA PRO A 219 -17.47 11.47 12.79
C PRO A 219 -17.04 12.50 11.75
N ASN A 220 -15.88 12.34 11.10
CA ASN A 220 -15.39 13.27 10.10
C ASN A 220 -15.49 12.69 8.68
N LYS A 221 -16.07 13.45 7.76
CA LYS A 221 -16.26 13.07 6.35
C LYS A 221 -15.82 14.23 5.48
N GLU A 222 -14.81 13.99 4.66
CA GLU A 222 -14.24 15.00 3.78
C GLU A 222 -14.47 14.63 2.32
N PHE A 223 -14.97 15.60 1.55
CA PHE A 223 -15.24 15.46 0.12
C PHE A 223 -14.58 16.60 -0.66
N PRO A 224 -13.26 16.79 -0.55
CA PRO A 224 -12.59 17.90 -1.19
C PRO A 224 -12.76 17.79 -2.71
N VAL A 225 -12.96 18.95 -3.32
CA VAL A 225 -12.92 19.09 -4.77
C VAL A 225 -11.45 19.26 -5.13
N GLU A 226 -10.79 18.17 -5.53
CA GLU A 226 -9.46 18.28 -6.13
C GLU A 226 -9.57 19.16 -7.39
N THR A 227 -8.82 20.25 -7.42
CA THR A 227 -8.48 20.98 -8.64
C THR A 227 -7.39 20.20 -9.35
N ASP A 228 -7.47 20.06 -10.68
CA ASP A 228 -6.54 19.28 -11.53
C ASP A 228 -5.09 19.81 -11.58
N ASP A 229 -4.65 20.55 -10.57
CA ASP A 229 -3.29 21.08 -10.48
C ASP A 229 -2.44 20.12 -9.67
N LEU A 230 -1.82 19.18 -10.39
CA LEU A 230 -0.45 18.65 -10.21
C LEU A 230 -0.34 17.35 -11.03
N LEU A 231 -0.29 17.52 -12.36
CA LEU A 231 0.30 16.56 -13.28
C LEU A 231 1.74 16.99 -13.52
N TYR A 232 2.69 16.34 -12.83
CA TYR A 232 4.08 16.22 -13.25
C TYR A 232 4.57 14.81 -12.90
#